data_AF-A0AB73KSZ9-F1
#
_entry.id   AF-A0AB73KSZ9-F1
#
_cell.length_a   1.000
_cell.length_b   1.000
_cell.length_c   1.000
_cell.angle_alpha   90.00
_cell.angle_beta   90.00
_cell.angle_gamma   90.00
#
_symmetry.space_group_name_H-M   'P 1'
#
loop_
_entity.id
_entity.type
_entity.pdbx_description
1 polymer ?
#
loop_
_entity_poly.entity_id
_entity_poly.type
_entity_poly.pdbx_seq_one_letter_code
_entity_poly.pdbx_strand_id
1 'polypeptide(L)'
;MRIGVLTSGGDCPGLNAVIRSVVHRAVVDHGDEVIGFHDGWKGLLECDYRKLDLDAVSGILARGGTILGSSRVQPAHLRGGVEQARGHVRDLGLDAIIPIGGEGTLKAAKLLSDAGLPIVGVPKTIDNDIASTDVTFGFDTAVMVATEALDRLKTTAESHQRVLIVEVMGRHTGWIALHSGMAAGAHAIVVPERPFDIGELADLVGKRFAAGKKFAIVVVSEGAKPREGSMEFSSGAKDIYGHERFTGVATQLSVELEQRLGKEARPVILGHVQRGGTPTAYDRVLATRFGWHAVEAVHNGDFGMMTALRGTDIKLVPLAEAVEHLKTVPAERYIEAECVL
;
A
#
# COMPACT_ATOMS: atom_id res chain seq x y z
N MET A 1 26.33 -0.64 16.58
CA MET A 1 26.19 -1.15 15.21
C MET A 1 26.11 0.03 14.24
N ARG A 2 26.38 -0.21 12.94
CA ARG A 2 26.09 0.71 11.85
C ARG A 2 24.98 0.16 10.97
N ILE A 3 23.83 0.84 10.93
CA ILE A 3 22.61 0.35 10.29
C ILE A 3 22.28 1.18 9.06
N GLY A 4 22.08 0.52 7.92
CA GLY A 4 21.58 1.13 6.70
C GLY A 4 20.05 1.11 6.63
N VAL A 5 19.41 2.20 6.22
CA VAL A 5 17.96 2.29 6.05
C VAL A 5 17.65 2.72 4.62
N LEU A 6 16.61 2.16 4.01
CA LEU A 6 16.16 2.58 2.68
C LEU A 6 14.66 2.48 2.53
N THR A 7 14.08 3.34 1.70
CA THR A 7 12.67 3.30 1.31
C THR A 7 12.55 3.02 -0.18
N SER A 8 11.76 2.02 -0.57
CA SER A 8 11.62 1.63 -1.99
C SER A 8 10.17 1.29 -2.36
N GLY A 9 9.88 1.34 -3.66
CA GLY A 9 8.55 1.12 -4.21
C GLY A 9 7.69 2.38 -4.23
N GLY A 10 6.37 2.20 -4.32
CA GLY A 10 5.44 3.32 -4.22
C GLY A 10 5.47 3.94 -2.82
N ASP A 11 5.51 5.26 -2.72
CA ASP A 11 5.45 5.94 -1.43
C ASP A 11 4.08 5.77 -0.78
N CYS A 12 4.05 5.96 0.55
CA CYS A 12 2.82 6.07 1.32
C CYS A 12 3.05 6.92 2.57
N PRO A 13 1.97 7.40 3.21
CA PRO A 13 2.07 8.08 4.49
C PRO A 13 2.66 7.14 5.56
N GLY A 14 3.54 7.67 6.43
CA GLY A 14 4.13 6.94 7.56
C GLY A 14 5.58 6.47 7.36
N LEU A 15 6.14 6.54 6.14
CA LEU A 15 7.55 6.18 5.88
C LEU A 15 8.53 6.96 6.78
N ASN A 16 8.33 8.26 6.90
CA ASN A 16 9.15 9.12 7.75
C ASN A 16 9.03 8.77 9.25
N ALA A 17 7.89 8.21 9.69
CA ALA A 17 7.71 7.77 11.05
C ALA A 17 8.55 6.50 11.35
N VAL A 18 8.65 5.57 10.39
CA VAL A 18 9.56 4.41 10.52
C VAL A 18 11.01 4.87 10.59
N ILE A 19 11.45 5.72 9.64
CA ILE A 19 12.84 6.24 9.60
C ILE A 19 13.17 6.92 10.93
N ARG A 20 12.29 7.82 11.39
CA ARG A 20 12.43 8.50 12.68
C ARG A 20 12.57 7.50 13.84
N SER A 21 11.73 6.47 13.87
CA SER A 21 11.77 5.49 14.95
C SER A 21 13.04 4.64 14.93
N VAL A 22 13.50 4.23 13.76
CA VAL A 22 14.78 3.51 13.60
C VAL A 22 15.92 4.37 14.14
N VAL A 23 15.99 5.63 13.73
CA VAL A 23 17.05 6.55 14.19
C VAL A 23 16.99 6.79 15.69
N HIS A 24 15.80 7.07 16.26
CA HIS A 24 15.68 7.26 17.70
C HIS A 24 16.11 6.00 18.48
N ARG A 25 15.62 4.82 18.08
CA ARG A 25 15.94 3.57 18.78
C ARG A 25 17.42 3.22 18.67
N ALA A 26 17.98 3.30 17.46
CA ALA A 26 19.38 2.96 17.21
C ALA A 26 20.34 3.94 17.93
N VAL A 27 20.12 5.25 17.78
CA VAL A 27 21.05 6.27 18.31
C VAL A 27 20.93 6.46 19.81
N VAL A 28 19.71 6.55 20.35
CA VAL A 28 19.50 6.91 21.77
C VAL A 28 19.70 5.71 22.69
N ASP A 29 19.13 4.56 22.32
CA ASP A 29 19.12 3.40 23.22
C ASP A 29 20.31 2.48 23.03
N HIS A 30 20.85 2.39 21.81
CA HIS A 30 21.95 1.46 21.48
C HIS A 30 23.28 2.16 21.14
N GLY A 31 23.29 3.49 20.97
CA GLY A 31 24.49 4.23 20.58
C GLY A 31 24.98 3.90 19.16
N ASP A 32 24.08 3.43 18.30
CA ASP A 32 24.38 3.05 16.91
C ASP A 32 24.56 4.27 15.99
N GLU A 33 25.16 4.02 14.83
CA GLU A 33 25.13 4.96 13.70
C GLU A 33 24.12 4.51 12.64
N VAL A 34 23.30 5.43 12.14
CA VAL A 34 22.35 5.15 11.06
C VAL A 34 22.72 5.94 9.81
N ILE A 35 22.74 5.26 8.66
CA ILE A 35 22.79 5.88 7.34
C ILE A 35 21.53 5.56 6.55
N GLY A 36 21.08 6.50 5.73
CA GLY A 36 19.95 6.35 4.83
C GLY A 36 20.40 6.33 3.38
N PHE A 37 20.08 5.29 2.63
CA PHE A 37 20.33 5.22 1.20
C PHE A 37 19.25 5.97 0.42
N HIS A 38 19.69 6.77 -0.54
CA HIS A 38 18.80 7.52 -1.40
C HIS A 38 18.10 6.62 -2.43
N ASP A 39 16.83 6.90 -2.70
CA ASP A 39 16.06 6.21 -3.74
C ASP A 39 16.03 4.67 -3.64
N GLY A 40 16.07 4.14 -2.41
CA GLY A 40 15.87 2.73 -2.15
C GLY A 40 17.08 1.86 -2.49
N TRP A 41 16.85 0.72 -3.14
CA TRP A 41 17.92 -0.20 -3.51
C TRP A 41 18.93 0.39 -4.50
N LYS A 42 18.50 1.37 -5.31
CA LYS A 42 19.37 2.08 -6.23
C LYS A 42 20.52 2.76 -5.47
N GLY A 43 20.22 3.50 -4.40
CA GLY A 43 21.26 4.15 -3.60
C GLY A 43 22.20 3.15 -2.92
N LEU A 44 21.72 1.98 -2.50
CA LEU A 44 22.62 0.93 -2.01
C LEU A 44 23.60 0.47 -3.10
N LEU A 45 23.11 0.25 -4.32
CA LEU A 45 23.95 -0.17 -5.45
C LEU A 45 24.88 0.95 -5.92
N GLU A 46 24.48 2.21 -5.85
CA GLU A 46 25.29 3.36 -6.28
C GLU A 46 26.16 3.95 -5.16
N CYS A 47 26.05 3.41 -3.94
CA CYS A 47 26.67 3.95 -2.72
C CYS A 47 26.25 5.41 -2.44
N ASP A 48 25.01 5.77 -2.79
CA ASP A 48 24.42 7.07 -2.53
C ASP A 48 23.63 7.06 -1.21
N TYR A 49 24.22 7.67 -0.18
CA TYR A 49 23.69 7.67 1.17
C TYR A 49 24.00 8.97 1.92
N ARG A 50 23.28 9.17 3.01
CA ARG A 50 23.54 10.24 3.97
C ARG A 50 23.45 9.72 5.40
N LYS A 51 24.11 10.40 6.34
CA LYS A 51 23.92 10.14 7.77
C LYS A 51 22.50 10.52 8.21
N LEU A 52 21.92 9.74 9.11
CA LEU A 52 20.65 10.01 9.77
C LEU A 52 20.85 10.09 11.29
N ASP A 53 20.96 11.30 11.82
CA ASP A 53 20.97 11.58 13.25
C ASP A 53 19.63 12.17 13.73
N LEU A 54 19.55 12.50 15.02
CA LEU A 54 18.34 13.02 15.64
C LEU A 54 17.88 14.34 15.00
N ASP A 55 18.80 15.16 14.52
CA ASP A 55 18.49 16.41 13.82
C ASP A 55 17.91 16.12 12.43
N ALA A 56 18.50 15.16 11.69
CA ALA A 56 18.02 14.74 10.37
C ALA A 56 16.59 14.17 10.38
N VAL A 57 16.12 13.63 11.52
CA VAL A 57 14.74 13.11 11.69
C VAL A 57 13.83 14.01 12.52
N SER A 58 14.28 15.23 12.86
CA SER A 58 13.44 16.19 13.56
C SER A 58 12.30 16.71 12.67
N GLY A 59 11.09 16.80 13.22
CA GLY A 59 9.92 17.36 12.53
C GLY A 59 9.31 16.51 11.39
N ILE A 60 9.85 15.33 11.08
CA ILE A 60 9.38 14.54 9.92
C ILE A 60 8.18 13.62 10.22
N LEU A 61 7.78 13.46 11.49
CA LEU A 61 6.75 12.50 11.92
C LEU A 61 5.41 12.65 11.18
N ALA A 62 4.98 13.89 10.96
CA ALA A 62 3.72 14.20 10.28
C ALA A 62 3.88 14.41 8.75
N ARG A 63 5.11 14.35 8.24
CA ARG A 63 5.39 14.58 6.83
C ARG A 63 5.06 13.33 6.01
N GLY A 64 4.21 13.49 4.99
CA GLY A 64 3.98 12.45 3.98
C GLY A 64 5.21 12.14 3.11
N GLY A 65 5.13 11.09 2.30
CA GLY A 65 6.25 10.64 1.48
C GLY A 65 7.46 10.17 2.30
N THR A 66 8.65 10.26 1.72
CA THR A 66 9.92 9.83 2.36
C THR A 66 11.01 10.89 2.17
N ILE A 67 11.79 11.14 3.24
CA ILE A 67 12.98 12.01 3.19
C ILE A 67 14.17 11.39 2.45
N LEU A 68 14.13 10.09 2.13
CA LEU A 68 15.20 9.38 1.41
C LEU A 68 14.95 9.27 -0.09
N GLY A 69 13.77 9.66 -0.57
CA GLY A 69 13.35 9.34 -1.93
C GLY A 69 13.01 7.85 -2.08
N SER A 70 12.55 7.46 -3.26
CA SER A 70 12.19 6.08 -3.55
C SER A 70 12.29 5.82 -5.04
N SER A 71 12.92 4.71 -5.40
CA SER A 71 12.91 4.21 -6.77
C SER A 71 12.54 2.73 -6.82
N ARG A 72 12.21 2.29 -8.03
CA ARG A 72 12.08 0.89 -8.39
C ARG A 72 13.33 0.45 -9.11
N VAL A 73 13.86 -0.70 -8.71
CA VAL A 73 14.97 -1.37 -9.41
C VAL A 73 14.43 -2.66 -10.01
N GLN A 74 14.79 -2.93 -11.27
CA GLN A 74 14.37 -4.16 -11.93
C GLN A 74 15.00 -5.38 -11.24
N PRO A 75 14.27 -6.51 -11.08
CA PRO A 75 14.80 -7.70 -10.43
C PRO A 75 16.09 -8.24 -11.04
N ALA A 76 16.26 -8.13 -12.37
CA ALA A 76 17.47 -8.55 -13.07
C ALA A 76 18.69 -7.69 -12.67
N HIS A 77 18.50 -6.38 -12.53
CA HIS A 77 19.56 -5.47 -12.10
C HIS A 77 19.95 -5.73 -10.63
N LEU A 78 18.98 -5.99 -9.75
CA LEU A 78 19.24 -6.38 -8.37
C LEU A 78 20.02 -7.69 -8.25
N ARG A 79 19.65 -8.70 -9.05
CA ARG A 79 20.37 -9.99 -9.10
C ARG A 79 21.83 -9.81 -9.54
N GLY A 80 22.07 -8.96 -10.54
CA GLY A 80 23.42 -8.62 -10.97
C GLY A 80 24.21 -7.81 -9.94
N GLY A 81 23.53 -7.05 -9.09
CA GLY A 81 24.13 -6.15 -8.09
C GLY A 81 24.42 -6.77 -6.72
N VAL A 82 24.20 -8.08 -6.51
CA VAL A 82 24.37 -8.71 -5.18
C VAL A 82 25.80 -8.57 -4.65
N GLU A 83 26.81 -8.89 -5.46
CA GLU A 83 28.21 -8.79 -5.04
C GLU A 83 28.66 -7.33 -4.83
N GLN A 84 28.10 -6.41 -5.63
CA GLN A 84 28.31 -4.97 -5.43
C GLN A 84 27.70 -4.49 -4.10
N ALA A 85 26.47 -4.90 -3.79
CA ALA A 85 25.83 -4.60 -2.52
C ALA A 85 26.62 -5.19 -1.33
N ARG A 86 27.12 -6.43 -1.43
CA ARG A 86 28.01 -7.03 -0.43
C ARG A 86 29.30 -6.23 -0.25
N GLY A 87 29.90 -5.78 -1.35
CA GLY A 87 31.06 -4.91 -1.34
C GLY A 87 30.79 -3.64 -0.54
N HIS A 88 29.71 -2.93 -0.86
CA HIS A 88 29.33 -1.70 -0.16
C HIS A 88 29.00 -1.92 1.31
N VAL A 89 28.30 -3.01 1.66
CA VAL A 89 28.03 -3.37 3.07
C VAL A 89 29.33 -3.52 3.85
N ARG A 90 30.31 -4.24 3.31
CA ARG A 90 31.62 -4.43 3.94
C ARG A 90 32.40 -3.12 4.01
N ASP A 91 32.49 -2.39 2.90
CA ASP A 91 33.33 -1.19 2.79
C ASP A 91 32.78 -0.03 3.64
N LEU A 92 31.46 0.05 3.82
CA LEU A 92 30.79 0.98 4.73
C LEU A 92 30.77 0.48 6.18
N GLY A 93 31.16 -0.77 6.44
CA GLY A 93 31.10 -1.39 7.76
C GLY A 93 29.67 -1.48 8.30
N LEU A 94 28.70 -1.84 7.45
CA LEU A 94 27.30 -2.01 7.85
C LEU A 94 27.10 -3.37 8.52
N ASP A 95 26.49 -3.34 9.70
CA ASP A 95 26.09 -4.53 10.44
C ASP A 95 24.71 -5.04 10.00
N ALA A 96 23.85 -4.15 9.47
CA ALA A 96 22.51 -4.50 9.00
C ALA A 96 21.93 -3.50 8.00
N ILE A 97 20.93 -3.94 7.23
CA ILE A 97 20.10 -3.11 6.37
C ILE A 97 18.62 -3.31 6.73
N ILE A 98 17.89 -2.20 6.91
CA ILE A 98 16.45 -2.16 7.14
C ILE A 98 15.75 -1.58 5.89
N PRO A 99 15.34 -2.42 4.93
CA PRO A 99 14.52 -1.98 3.82
C PRO A 99 13.05 -1.82 4.23
N ILE A 100 12.49 -0.66 3.90
CA ILE A 100 11.10 -0.29 4.17
C ILE A 100 10.37 -0.23 2.83
N GLY A 101 9.42 -1.14 2.60
CA GLY A 101 8.76 -1.16 1.29
C GLY A 101 7.64 -2.18 1.13
N GLY A 102 7.07 -2.18 -0.07
CA GLY A 102 6.00 -3.10 -0.46
C GLY A 102 6.54 -4.47 -0.86
N GLU A 103 5.66 -5.30 -1.43
CA GLU A 103 5.98 -6.64 -1.95
C GLU A 103 7.29 -6.68 -2.77
N GLY A 104 7.43 -5.80 -3.78
CA GLY A 104 8.64 -5.77 -4.62
C GLY A 104 9.92 -5.44 -3.85
N THR A 105 9.83 -4.59 -2.83
CA THR A 105 10.97 -4.26 -1.96
C THR A 105 11.32 -5.42 -1.05
N LEU A 106 10.32 -6.09 -0.47
CA LEU A 106 10.55 -7.25 0.40
C LEU A 106 11.03 -8.48 -0.37
N LYS A 107 10.62 -8.65 -1.65
CA LYS A 107 11.18 -9.68 -2.54
C LYS A 107 12.66 -9.45 -2.81
N ALA A 108 13.06 -8.20 -3.03
CA ALA A 108 14.47 -7.82 -3.15
C ALA A 108 15.23 -8.01 -1.84
N ALA A 109 14.61 -7.67 -0.71
CA ALA A 109 15.16 -7.90 0.63
C ALA A 109 15.44 -9.38 0.87
N LYS A 110 14.46 -10.25 0.57
CA LYS A 110 14.61 -11.70 0.64
C LYS A 110 15.77 -12.19 -0.22
N LEU A 111 15.85 -11.73 -1.48
CA LEU A 111 16.92 -12.15 -2.39
C LEU A 111 18.32 -11.81 -1.86
N LEU A 112 18.50 -10.60 -1.33
CA LEU A 112 19.77 -10.18 -0.75
C LEU A 112 20.04 -10.90 0.59
N SER A 113 19.01 -11.19 1.36
CA SER A 113 19.12 -11.96 2.61
C SER A 113 19.51 -13.42 2.35
N ASP A 114 18.94 -14.07 1.32
CA ASP A 114 19.31 -15.41 0.88
C ASP A 114 20.77 -15.44 0.39
N ALA A 115 21.23 -14.31 -0.16
CA ALA A 115 22.63 -14.06 -0.47
C ALA A 115 23.43 -13.57 0.76
N GLY A 116 22.99 -13.84 1.99
CA GLY A 116 23.77 -13.63 3.21
C GLY A 116 24.00 -12.17 3.63
N LEU A 117 23.27 -11.19 3.07
CA LEU A 117 23.28 -9.84 3.62
C LEU A 117 22.42 -9.78 4.90
N PRO A 118 22.86 -9.04 5.94
CA PRO A 118 22.11 -8.89 7.18
C PRO A 118 20.91 -7.96 6.99
N ILE A 119 19.71 -8.53 6.81
CA ILE A 119 18.51 -7.77 6.44
C ILE A 119 17.36 -8.01 7.42
N VAL A 120 16.69 -6.93 7.82
CA VAL A 120 15.40 -6.96 8.54
C VAL A 120 14.38 -6.08 7.82
N GLY A 121 13.32 -6.67 7.28
CA GLY A 121 12.31 -5.95 6.51
C GLY A 121 11.29 -5.19 7.37
N VAL A 122 10.75 -4.10 6.81
CA VAL A 122 9.58 -3.40 7.35
C VAL A 122 8.49 -3.28 6.28
N PRO A 123 7.29 -3.86 6.51
CA PRO A 123 6.24 -3.91 5.50
C PRO A 123 5.52 -2.56 5.36
N LYS A 124 5.51 -2.04 4.14
CA LYS A 124 4.94 -0.74 3.78
C LYS A 124 4.10 -0.85 2.52
N THR A 125 2.82 -0.49 2.58
CA THR A 125 1.97 -0.32 1.39
C THR A 125 0.62 0.27 1.79
N ILE A 126 0.01 1.05 0.91
CA ILE A 126 -1.40 1.44 1.08
C ILE A 126 -2.33 0.29 0.71
N ASP A 127 -1.87 -0.68 -0.09
CA ASP A 127 -2.72 -1.72 -0.67
C ASP A 127 -3.11 -2.80 0.35
N ASN A 128 -2.45 -2.82 1.52
CA ASN A 128 -2.59 -3.84 2.57
C ASN A 128 -2.47 -5.28 2.03
N ASP A 129 -1.57 -5.50 1.08
CA ASP A 129 -1.45 -6.74 0.32
C ASP A 129 -0.24 -7.62 0.72
N ILE A 130 0.51 -7.21 1.74
CA ILE A 130 1.64 -7.99 2.26
C ILE A 130 1.11 -9.12 3.15
N ALA A 131 1.52 -10.36 2.84
CA ALA A 131 1.20 -11.51 3.66
C ALA A 131 1.87 -11.45 5.03
N SER A 132 1.38 -12.26 5.94
CA SER A 132 1.93 -12.40 7.27
C SER A 132 1.91 -11.16 8.19
N THR A 133 1.19 -10.09 7.83
CA THR A 133 0.87 -8.95 8.71
C THR A 133 -0.59 -8.57 8.56
N ASP A 134 -1.26 -8.25 9.66
CA ASP A 134 -2.70 -7.95 9.65
C ASP A 134 -2.98 -6.60 8.97
N VAL A 135 -2.13 -5.61 9.24
CA VAL A 135 -2.20 -4.27 8.62
C VAL A 135 -0.78 -3.80 8.25
N THR A 136 -0.67 -3.12 7.12
CA THR A 136 0.52 -2.36 6.73
C THR A 136 0.30 -0.88 6.99
N PHE A 137 1.33 -0.16 7.44
CA PHE A 137 1.18 1.28 7.60
C PHE A 137 1.05 1.98 6.24
N GLY A 138 0.29 3.07 6.23
CA GLY A 138 -0.15 3.81 5.05
C GLY A 138 -1.56 3.39 4.59
N PHE A 139 -2.01 2.18 4.93
CA PHE A 139 -3.35 1.69 4.59
C PHE A 139 -4.44 2.51 5.27
N ASP A 140 -4.32 2.78 6.57
CA ASP A 140 -5.32 3.53 7.33
C ASP A 140 -5.46 4.97 6.79
N THR A 141 -4.34 5.62 6.47
CA THR A 141 -4.36 6.93 5.83
C THR A 141 -5.03 6.90 4.45
N ALA A 142 -4.75 5.89 3.62
CA ALA A 142 -5.39 5.76 2.30
C ALA A 142 -6.90 5.51 2.41
N VAL A 143 -7.33 4.66 3.35
CA VAL A 143 -8.76 4.43 3.65
C VAL A 143 -9.44 5.72 4.10
N MET A 144 -8.82 6.48 4.99
CA MET A 144 -9.35 7.77 5.45
C MET A 144 -9.51 8.75 4.29
N VAL A 145 -8.51 8.88 3.42
CA VAL A 145 -8.58 9.77 2.23
C VAL A 145 -9.70 9.34 1.29
N ALA A 146 -9.83 8.04 1.01
CA ALA A 146 -10.89 7.51 0.17
C ALA A 146 -12.29 7.73 0.80
N THR A 147 -12.42 7.50 2.10
CA THR A 147 -13.66 7.72 2.87
C THR A 147 -14.07 9.19 2.84
N GLU A 148 -13.13 10.11 3.07
CA GLU A 148 -13.40 11.56 3.03
C GLU A 148 -13.85 12.00 1.63
N ALA A 149 -13.22 11.49 0.58
CA ALA A 149 -13.63 11.77 -0.79
C ALA A 149 -15.05 11.26 -1.05
N LEU A 150 -15.38 10.04 -0.63
CA LEU A 150 -16.72 9.47 -0.76
C LEU A 150 -17.78 10.30 -0.02
N ASP A 151 -17.50 10.75 1.20
CA ASP A 151 -18.41 11.60 1.97
C ASP A 151 -18.67 12.95 1.29
N ARG A 152 -17.63 13.59 0.77
CA ARG A 152 -17.78 14.82 -0.02
C ARG A 152 -18.63 14.60 -1.26
N LEU A 153 -18.45 13.47 -1.93
CA LEU A 153 -19.18 13.11 -3.14
C LEU A 153 -20.67 12.84 -2.90
N LYS A 154 -21.08 12.33 -1.72
CA LYS A 154 -22.50 12.13 -1.37
C LYS A 154 -23.33 13.40 -1.50
N THR A 155 -22.80 14.52 -0.99
CA THR A 155 -23.55 15.78 -0.92
C THR A 155 -23.91 16.31 -2.32
N THR A 156 -22.99 16.18 -3.27
CA THR A 156 -23.22 16.55 -4.67
C THR A 156 -24.05 15.51 -5.42
N ALA A 157 -23.86 14.21 -5.13
CA ALA A 157 -24.66 13.14 -5.73
C ALA A 157 -26.15 13.29 -5.39
N GLU A 158 -26.46 13.61 -4.12
CA GLU A 158 -27.83 13.83 -3.65
C GLU A 158 -28.50 15.03 -4.34
N SER A 159 -27.73 16.09 -4.58
CA SER A 159 -28.22 17.32 -5.21
C SER A 159 -28.58 17.13 -6.70
N HIS A 160 -27.84 16.27 -7.41
CA HIS A 160 -27.98 16.10 -8.86
C HIS A 160 -28.61 14.78 -9.31
N GLN A 161 -29.00 13.91 -8.37
CA GLN A 161 -29.64 12.63 -8.62
C GLN A 161 -28.86 11.64 -9.52
N ARG A 162 -27.57 11.43 -9.21
CA ARG A 162 -26.62 10.69 -10.08
C ARG A 162 -26.14 9.38 -9.48
N VAL A 163 -25.57 8.54 -10.34
CA VAL A 163 -24.70 7.43 -9.94
C VAL A 163 -23.25 7.91 -9.96
N LEU A 164 -22.53 7.79 -8.85
CA LEU A 164 -21.10 8.05 -8.81
C LEU A 164 -20.33 6.73 -8.72
N ILE A 165 -19.34 6.55 -9.60
CA ILE A 165 -18.44 5.40 -9.57
C ILE A 165 -17.06 5.91 -9.15
N VAL A 166 -16.67 5.58 -7.93
CA VAL A 166 -15.44 6.09 -7.30
C VAL A 166 -14.35 5.03 -7.37
N GLU A 167 -13.34 5.28 -8.21
CA GLU A 167 -12.18 4.42 -8.36
C GLU A 167 -11.15 4.70 -7.27
N VAL A 168 -10.82 3.66 -6.50
CA VAL A 168 -9.80 3.67 -5.45
C VAL A 168 -8.62 2.79 -5.82
N MET A 169 -7.46 3.06 -5.22
CA MET A 169 -6.26 2.24 -5.44
C MET A 169 -6.40 0.87 -4.75
N GLY A 170 -5.48 -0.04 -5.03
CA GLY A 170 -5.41 -1.36 -4.40
C GLY A 170 -4.73 -2.43 -5.27
N ARG A 171 -4.38 -2.07 -6.51
CA ARG A 171 -3.74 -2.89 -7.54
C ARG A 171 -4.45 -4.21 -7.79
N HIS A 172 -4.12 -5.25 -7.04
CA HIS A 172 -4.65 -6.60 -7.20
C HIS A 172 -5.56 -7.03 -6.05
N THR A 173 -5.79 -6.15 -5.07
CA THR A 173 -6.59 -6.44 -3.87
C THR A 173 -7.66 -5.38 -3.62
N GLY A 174 -8.69 -5.78 -2.89
CA GLY A 174 -9.89 -4.98 -2.63
C GLY A 174 -9.89 -4.23 -1.30
N TRP A 175 -8.82 -4.24 -0.50
CA TRP A 175 -8.84 -3.77 0.89
C TRP A 175 -9.29 -2.31 1.05
N ILE A 176 -8.76 -1.40 0.23
CA ILE A 176 -9.16 0.03 0.29
C ILE A 176 -10.63 0.17 -0.12
N ALA A 177 -11.06 -0.46 -1.22
CA ALA A 177 -12.43 -0.40 -1.70
C ALA A 177 -13.43 -0.93 -0.66
N LEU A 178 -13.10 -2.06 -0.02
CA LEU A 178 -13.92 -2.65 1.03
C LEU A 178 -14.04 -1.73 2.25
N HIS A 179 -12.91 -1.32 2.83
CA HIS A 179 -12.93 -0.53 4.06
C HIS A 179 -13.52 0.87 3.85
N SER A 180 -13.12 1.57 2.79
CA SER A 180 -13.64 2.91 2.50
C SER A 180 -15.11 2.86 2.07
N GLY A 181 -15.52 1.84 1.32
CA GLY A 181 -16.91 1.62 0.95
C GLY A 181 -17.81 1.37 2.16
N MET A 182 -17.38 0.52 3.09
CA MET A 182 -18.12 0.27 4.33
C MET A 182 -18.17 1.53 5.21
N ALA A 183 -17.03 2.18 5.43
CA ALA A 183 -16.93 3.37 6.27
C ALA A 183 -17.78 4.54 5.73
N ALA A 184 -17.78 4.72 4.40
CA ALA A 184 -18.57 5.73 3.74
C ALA A 184 -19.98 5.25 3.37
N GLY A 185 -20.46 4.07 3.76
CA GLY A 185 -21.80 3.61 3.38
C GLY A 185 -22.06 3.68 1.87
N ALA A 186 -21.14 3.12 1.08
CA ALA A 186 -21.32 2.92 -0.35
C ALA A 186 -22.52 1.98 -0.59
N HIS A 187 -23.11 2.07 -1.78
CA HIS A 187 -24.28 1.27 -2.16
C HIS A 187 -23.91 0.03 -2.98
N ALA A 188 -22.66 -0.03 -3.43
CA ALA A 188 -22.04 -1.22 -3.99
C ALA A 188 -20.52 -1.09 -3.83
N ILE A 189 -19.86 -2.22 -3.58
CA ILE A 189 -18.41 -2.32 -3.46
C ILE A 189 -17.95 -3.37 -4.46
N VAL A 190 -17.03 -2.97 -5.35
CA VAL A 190 -16.51 -3.80 -6.43
C VAL A 190 -15.01 -3.99 -6.25
N VAL A 191 -14.57 -5.25 -6.20
CA VAL A 191 -13.21 -5.64 -5.82
C VAL A 191 -12.60 -6.64 -6.81
N PRO A 192 -11.25 -6.81 -6.83
CA PRO A 192 -10.60 -7.76 -7.73
C PRO A 192 -10.86 -9.23 -7.40
N GLU A 193 -11.03 -9.58 -6.12
CA GLU A 193 -11.17 -10.98 -5.70
C GLU A 193 -12.52 -11.60 -6.07
N ARG A 194 -13.53 -10.76 -6.37
CA ARG A 194 -14.87 -11.20 -6.80
C ARG A 194 -15.20 -10.52 -8.14
N PRO A 195 -14.96 -11.19 -9.28
CA PRO A 195 -15.35 -10.65 -10.58
C PRO A 195 -16.82 -10.27 -10.60
N PHE A 196 -17.10 -9.01 -10.93
CA PHE A 196 -18.45 -8.46 -10.85
C PHE A 196 -19.27 -8.81 -12.09
N ASP A 197 -20.57 -8.97 -11.93
CA ASP A 197 -21.49 -9.00 -13.06
C ASP A 197 -22.16 -7.63 -13.22
N ILE A 198 -22.13 -7.08 -14.43
CA ILE A 198 -22.68 -5.74 -14.69
C ILE A 198 -24.21 -5.72 -14.61
N GLY A 199 -24.88 -6.84 -14.91
CA GLY A 199 -26.32 -6.99 -14.73
C GLY A 199 -26.68 -6.98 -13.25
N GLU A 200 -26.01 -7.82 -12.45
CA GLU A 200 -26.22 -7.85 -10.99
C GLU A 200 -25.94 -6.48 -10.33
N LEU A 201 -24.88 -5.78 -10.77
CA LEU A 201 -24.53 -4.45 -10.28
C LEU A 201 -25.59 -3.40 -10.68
N ALA A 202 -26.06 -3.44 -11.93
CA ALA A 202 -27.13 -2.56 -12.39
C ALA A 202 -28.43 -2.82 -11.62
N ASP A 203 -28.79 -4.07 -11.37
CA ASP A 203 -29.98 -4.42 -10.59
C ASP A 203 -29.90 -3.92 -9.15
N LEU A 204 -28.73 -4.06 -8.50
CA LEU A 204 -28.49 -3.54 -7.15
C LEU A 204 -28.69 -2.02 -7.08
N VAL A 205 -28.06 -1.28 -8.01
CA VAL A 205 -28.19 0.17 -8.10
C VAL A 205 -29.62 0.58 -8.49
N GLY A 206 -30.26 -0.16 -9.39
CA GLY A 206 -31.62 0.08 -9.87
C GLY A 206 -32.68 -0.08 -8.78
N LYS A 207 -32.57 -1.12 -7.94
CA LYS A 207 -33.45 -1.33 -6.76
C LYS A 207 -33.46 -0.11 -5.83
N ARG A 208 -32.31 0.53 -5.66
CA ARG A 208 -32.19 1.74 -4.85
C ARG A 208 -32.98 2.92 -5.42
N PHE A 209 -32.91 3.15 -6.73
CA PHE A 209 -33.73 4.18 -7.39
C PHE A 209 -35.23 3.83 -7.37
N ALA A 210 -35.57 2.55 -7.54
CA ALA A 210 -36.96 2.08 -7.44
C ALA A 210 -37.55 2.30 -6.03
N ALA A 211 -36.71 2.25 -4.99
CA ALA A 211 -37.07 2.60 -3.61
C ALA A 211 -37.14 4.14 -3.36
N GLY A 212 -37.10 4.97 -4.40
CA GLY A 212 -37.24 6.42 -4.32
C GLY A 212 -35.96 7.16 -3.86
N LYS A 213 -34.82 6.48 -3.76
CA LYS A 213 -33.55 7.14 -3.45
C LYS A 213 -33.05 7.92 -4.66
N LYS A 214 -32.41 9.05 -4.38
CA LYS A 214 -32.01 10.02 -5.41
C LYS A 214 -30.66 9.72 -6.04
N PHE A 215 -29.77 9.00 -5.35
CA PHE A 215 -28.40 8.80 -5.81
C PHE A 215 -27.86 7.44 -5.39
N ALA A 216 -26.80 7.01 -6.07
CA ALA A 216 -26.02 5.83 -5.72
C ALA A 216 -24.53 6.14 -5.81
N ILE A 217 -23.76 5.40 -5.01
CA ILE A 217 -22.29 5.49 -4.95
C ILE A 217 -21.79 4.06 -5.02
N VAL A 218 -21.00 3.79 -6.04
CA VAL A 218 -20.31 2.53 -6.26
C VAL A 218 -18.83 2.79 -6.01
N VAL A 219 -18.23 2.06 -5.07
CA VAL A 219 -16.78 2.09 -4.86
C VAL A 219 -16.18 0.94 -5.64
N VAL A 220 -15.14 1.20 -6.44
CA VAL A 220 -14.49 0.20 -7.26
C VAL A 220 -12.97 0.26 -7.08
N SER A 221 -12.35 -0.88 -6.81
CA SER A 221 -10.88 -1.00 -6.84
C SER A 221 -10.40 -0.92 -8.29
N GLU A 222 -9.30 -0.20 -8.54
CA GLU A 222 -8.65 -0.10 -9.86
C GLU A 222 -8.36 -1.47 -10.50
N GLY A 223 -8.18 -2.51 -9.68
CA GLY A 223 -7.91 -3.89 -10.10
C GLY A 223 -9.14 -4.73 -10.43
N ALA A 224 -10.36 -4.21 -10.23
CA ALA A 224 -11.57 -4.98 -10.42
C ALA A 224 -11.77 -5.35 -11.90
N LYS A 225 -12.24 -6.57 -12.13
CA LYS A 225 -12.49 -7.10 -13.48
C LYS A 225 -13.92 -7.65 -13.55
N PRO A 226 -14.63 -7.47 -14.67
CA PRO A 226 -15.94 -8.09 -14.84
C PRO A 226 -15.78 -9.61 -14.96
N ARG A 227 -16.86 -10.32 -14.61
CA ARG A 227 -17.05 -11.72 -14.95
C ARG A 227 -17.00 -11.87 -16.48
N GLU A 228 -16.40 -12.95 -16.95
CA GLU A 228 -16.28 -13.22 -18.39
C GLU A 228 -17.65 -13.17 -19.08
N GLY A 229 -17.73 -12.46 -20.20
CA GLY A 229 -18.97 -12.27 -20.97
C GLY A 229 -19.96 -11.26 -20.39
N SER A 230 -19.70 -10.67 -19.21
CA SER A 230 -20.63 -9.74 -18.57
C SER A 230 -20.67 -8.37 -19.26
N MET A 231 -19.50 -7.84 -19.63
CA MET A 231 -19.35 -6.61 -20.43
C MET A 231 -18.07 -6.67 -21.27
N GLU A 232 -18.01 -5.86 -22.32
CA GLU A 232 -16.74 -5.60 -23.01
C GLU A 232 -15.79 -4.85 -22.07
N PHE A 233 -14.58 -5.38 -21.90
CA PHE A 233 -13.59 -4.82 -20.98
C PHE A 233 -12.24 -4.68 -21.66
N SER A 234 -11.74 -3.45 -21.71
CA SER A 234 -10.40 -3.18 -22.20
C SER A 234 -9.39 -3.33 -21.06
N SER A 235 -8.33 -4.12 -21.24
CA SER A 235 -7.19 -4.19 -20.32
C SER A 235 -6.04 -3.30 -20.83
N GLY A 236 -5.25 -2.73 -19.92
CA GLY A 236 -4.17 -1.82 -20.30
C GLY A 236 -2.83 -2.51 -20.54
N ALA A 237 -1.92 -1.75 -21.16
CA ALA A 237 -0.56 -2.21 -21.45
C ALA A 237 0.29 -2.36 -20.17
N LYS A 238 1.31 -3.22 -20.21
CA LYS A 238 2.31 -3.29 -19.13
C LYS A 238 3.30 -2.12 -19.21
N ASP A 239 3.72 -1.60 -18.06
CA ASP A 239 4.80 -0.61 -17.98
C ASP A 239 6.19 -1.26 -18.18
N ILE A 240 7.23 -0.42 -18.21
CA ILE A 240 8.64 -0.86 -18.37
C ILE A 240 9.15 -1.73 -17.20
N TYR A 241 8.37 -1.85 -16.12
CA TYR A 241 8.67 -2.67 -14.95
C TYR A 241 7.80 -3.93 -14.90
N GLY A 242 6.99 -4.19 -15.94
CA GLY A 242 6.15 -5.37 -16.10
C GLY A 242 4.78 -5.30 -15.39
N HIS A 243 4.40 -4.14 -14.83
CA HIS A 243 3.11 -3.96 -14.16
C HIS A 243 2.00 -3.54 -15.12
N GLU A 244 0.82 -4.12 -14.97
CA GLU A 244 -0.39 -3.75 -15.74
C GLU A 244 -0.77 -2.28 -15.45
N ARG A 245 -0.98 -1.48 -16.50
CA ARG A 245 -1.63 -0.17 -16.38
C ARG A 245 -3.14 -0.40 -16.38
N PHE A 246 -3.83 0.06 -15.35
CA PHE A 246 -5.29 -0.07 -15.28
C PHE A 246 -5.97 0.95 -16.20
N THR A 247 -6.99 0.50 -16.93
CA THR A 247 -7.68 1.22 -18.02
C THR A 247 -8.90 2.04 -17.55
N GLY A 248 -8.97 2.36 -16.26
CA GLY A 248 -10.06 3.13 -15.66
C GLY A 248 -11.37 2.34 -15.65
N VAL A 249 -11.46 1.37 -14.73
CA VAL A 249 -12.67 0.55 -14.53
C VAL A 249 -13.89 1.42 -14.19
N ALA A 250 -13.72 2.53 -13.47
CA ALA A 250 -14.82 3.43 -13.18
C ALA A 250 -15.42 4.08 -14.42
N THR A 251 -14.58 4.45 -15.40
CA THR A 251 -15.03 5.03 -16.66
C THR A 251 -15.85 4.02 -17.46
N GLN A 252 -15.37 2.79 -17.58
CA GLN A 252 -16.09 1.72 -18.29
C GLN A 252 -17.41 1.38 -17.59
N LEU A 253 -17.42 1.27 -16.27
CA LEU A 253 -18.63 1.05 -15.48
C LEU A 253 -19.65 2.20 -15.61
N SER A 254 -19.18 3.45 -15.70
CA SER A 254 -20.09 4.60 -15.85
C SER A 254 -20.90 4.52 -17.13
N VAL A 255 -20.28 4.12 -18.25
CA VAL A 255 -20.97 3.96 -19.54
C VAL A 255 -22.02 2.84 -19.45
N GLU A 256 -21.66 1.69 -18.92
CA GLU A 256 -22.59 0.56 -18.79
C GLU A 256 -23.77 0.86 -17.87
N LEU A 257 -23.52 1.46 -16.70
CA LEU A 257 -24.58 1.77 -15.74
C LEU A 257 -25.51 2.86 -16.27
N GLU A 258 -24.99 3.86 -16.99
CA GLU A 258 -25.83 4.89 -17.60
C GLU A 258 -26.75 4.31 -18.68
N GLN A 259 -26.22 3.45 -19.56
CA GLN A 259 -27.01 2.79 -20.60
C GLN A 259 -28.11 1.89 -20.03
N ARG A 260 -27.80 1.13 -18.98
CA ARG A 260 -28.72 0.15 -18.39
C ARG A 260 -29.80 0.80 -17.51
N LEU A 261 -29.45 1.88 -16.80
CA LEU A 261 -30.34 2.50 -15.81
C LEU A 261 -31.06 3.74 -16.34
N GLY A 262 -30.58 4.34 -17.45
CA GLY A 262 -31.08 5.64 -17.91
C GLY A 262 -30.84 6.76 -16.89
N LYS A 263 -29.81 6.62 -16.05
CA LYS A 263 -29.40 7.58 -15.02
C LYS A 263 -27.99 8.04 -15.31
N GLU A 264 -27.76 9.35 -15.22
CA GLU A 264 -26.43 9.92 -15.39
C GLU A 264 -25.44 9.27 -14.41
N ALA A 265 -24.37 8.70 -14.96
CA ALA A 265 -23.33 8.02 -14.21
C ALA A 265 -21.98 8.73 -14.42
N ARG A 266 -21.29 9.07 -13.34
CA ARG A 266 -20.03 9.82 -13.39
C ARG A 266 -18.89 9.06 -12.73
N PRO A 267 -17.77 8.83 -13.43
CA PRO A 267 -16.58 8.28 -12.81
C PRO A 267 -15.84 9.36 -12.02
N VAL A 268 -15.29 8.97 -10.87
CA VAL A 268 -14.37 9.78 -10.08
C VAL A 268 -13.15 8.93 -9.78
N ILE A 269 -12.00 9.31 -10.32
CA ILE A 269 -10.75 8.57 -10.15
C ILE A 269 -9.90 9.29 -9.13
N LEU A 270 -9.77 8.75 -7.91
CA LEU A 270 -8.97 9.39 -6.87
C LEU A 270 -7.48 9.32 -7.21
N GLY A 271 -7.01 8.17 -7.69
CA GLY A 271 -5.61 7.96 -8.05
C GLY A 271 -4.66 8.27 -6.90
N HIS A 272 -3.58 8.98 -7.21
CA HIS A 272 -2.42 9.17 -6.32
C HIS A 272 -2.68 10.03 -5.08
N VAL A 273 -3.83 10.71 -4.96
CA VAL A 273 -4.18 11.45 -3.74
C VAL A 273 -4.19 10.54 -2.50
N GLN A 274 -4.48 9.25 -2.69
CA GLN A 274 -4.50 8.22 -1.64
C GLN A 274 -3.10 7.87 -1.09
N ARG A 275 -2.01 8.24 -1.78
CA ARG A 275 -0.62 8.00 -1.35
C ARG A 275 -0.01 9.19 -0.64
N GLY A 276 -0.59 10.37 -0.84
CA GLY A 276 -0.09 11.63 -0.31
C GLY A 276 -0.71 12.00 1.03
N GLY A 277 -0.21 13.10 1.60
CA GLY A 277 -0.79 13.71 2.79
C GLY A 277 -0.16 13.26 4.10
N THR A 278 -0.76 13.77 5.18
CA THR A 278 -0.29 13.57 6.54
C THR A 278 -0.75 12.20 7.04
N PRO A 279 0.14 11.34 7.57
CA PRO A 279 -0.29 10.05 8.10
C PRO A 279 -1.21 10.21 9.30
N THR A 280 -2.17 9.29 9.44
CA THR A 280 -3.07 9.21 10.59
C THR A 280 -2.32 8.93 11.89
N ALA A 281 -2.99 9.11 13.02
CA ALA A 281 -2.45 8.71 14.31
C ALA A 281 -2.13 7.21 14.35
N TYR A 282 -3.01 6.38 13.78
CA TYR A 282 -2.80 4.93 13.71
C TYR A 282 -1.55 4.57 12.92
N ASP A 283 -1.39 5.11 11.69
CA ASP A 283 -0.22 4.83 10.86
C ASP A 283 1.08 5.32 11.49
N ARG A 284 1.07 6.48 12.19
CA ARG A 284 2.25 6.96 12.92
C ARG A 284 2.65 6.02 14.05
N VAL A 285 1.67 5.53 14.82
CA VAL A 285 1.92 4.60 15.94
C VAL A 285 2.43 3.27 15.38
N LEU A 286 1.77 2.70 14.38
CA LEU A 286 2.17 1.43 13.77
C LEU A 286 3.56 1.51 13.15
N ALA A 287 3.84 2.56 12.36
CA ALA A 287 5.15 2.79 11.77
C ALA A 287 6.26 2.95 12.83
N THR A 288 5.97 3.66 13.92
CA THR A 288 6.91 3.78 15.04
C THR A 288 7.20 2.42 15.67
N ARG A 289 6.16 1.63 15.95
CA ARG A 289 6.33 0.29 16.52
C ARG A 289 7.14 -0.61 15.59
N PHE A 290 6.86 -0.62 14.29
CA PHE A 290 7.66 -1.39 13.32
C PHE A 290 9.12 -0.94 13.28
N GLY A 291 9.40 0.37 13.22
CA GLY A 291 10.78 0.87 13.21
C GLY A 291 11.54 0.50 14.48
N TRP A 292 10.90 0.60 15.65
CA TRP A 292 11.48 0.20 16.94
C TRP A 292 11.83 -1.30 16.96
N HIS A 293 10.87 -2.17 16.60
CA HIS A 293 11.07 -3.62 16.60
C HIS A 293 12.07 -4.08 15.52
N ALA A 294 12.20 -3.35 14.41
CA ALA A 294 13.20 -3.66 13.40
C ALA A 294 14.63 -3.46 13.91
N VAL A 295 14.88 -2.43 14.73
CA VAL A 295 16.19 -2.24 15.37
C VAL A 295 16.46 -3.32 16.39
N GLU A 296 15.48 -3.72 17.21
CA GLU A 296 15.67 -4.84 18.15
C GLU A 296 15.99 -6.15 17.43
N ALA A 297 15.30 -6.44 16.33
CA ALA A 297 15.57 -7.61 15.50
C ALA A 297 16.99 -7.59 14.93
N VAL A 298 17.49 -6.42 14.53
CA VAL A 298 18.90 -6.26 14.10
C VAL A 298 19.86 -6.62 15.23
N HIS A 299 19.65 -6.10 16.44
CA HIS A 299 20.52 -6.39 17.59
C HIS A 299 20.46 -7.86 18.05
N ASN A 300 19.32 -8.51 17.88
CA ASN A 300 19.16 -9.93 18.16
C ASN A 300 19.72 -10.85 17.07
N GLY A 301 20.12 -10.31 15.91
CA GLY A 301 20.58 -11.09 14.77
C GLY A 301 19.46 -11.83 14.02
N ASP A 302 18.22 -11.36 14.14
CA ASP A 302 17.02 -11.94 13.50
C ASP A 302 16.96 -11.58 12.00
N PHE A 303 18.05 -11.81 11.27
CA PHE A 303 18.14 -11.52 9.83
C PHE A 303 17.29 -12.46 8.99
N GLY A 304 16.80 -11.98 7.86
CA GLY A 304 15.85 -12.69 7.01
C GLY A 304 14.39 -12.60 7.49
N MET A 305 14.15 -11.82 8.54
CA MET A 305 12.82 -11.58 9.10
C MET A 305 12.29 -10.20 8.69
N MET A 306 10.99 -10.00 8.87
CA MET A 306 10.35 -8.69 8.85
C MET A 306 9.48 -8.49 10.08
N THR A 307 9.27 -7.23 10.46
CA THR A 307 8.25 -6.87 11.44
C THR A 307 6.85 -7.09 10.88
N ALA A 308 5.91 -7.51 11.73
CA ALA A 308 4.52 -7.73 11.35
C ALA A 308 3.57 -7.46 12.52
N LEU A 309 2.39 -6.94 12.22
CA LEU A 309 1.32 -6.78 13.20
C LEU A 309 0.51 -8.08 13.29
N ARG A 310 0.33 -8.60 14.51
CA ARG A 310 -0.53 -9.74 14.84
C ARG A 310 -1.44 -9.40 16.00
N GLY A 311 -2.72 -9.17 15.71
CA GLY A 311 -3.65 -8.56 16.65
C GLY A 311 -3.12 -7.22 17.12
N THR A 312 -2.74 -7.12 18.39
CA THR A 312 -2.17 -5.91 18.99
C THR A 312 -0.64 -5.93 19.07
N ASP A 313 0.00 -7.07 18.82
CA ASP A 313 1.44 -7.26 19.02
C ASP A 313 2.24 -7.06 17.74
N ILE A 314 3.49 -6.59 17.89
CA ILE A 314 4.47 -6.70 16.81
C ILE A 314 5.25 -7.99 16.99
N LYS A 315 5.26 -8.82 15.95
CA LYS A 315 6.04 -10.06 15.88
C LYS A 315 7.02 -9.98 14.71
N LEU A 316 7.96 -10.92 14.69
CA LEU A 316 8.81 -11.15 13.53
C LEU A 316 8.27 -12.34 12.73
N VAL A 317 8.29 -12.21 11.41
CA VAL A 317 7.91 -13.28 10.48
C VAL A 317 8.95 -13.41 9.38
N PRO A 318 9.18 -14.60 8.81
CA PRO A 318 10.15 -14.76 7.72
C PRO A 318 9.80 -13.92 6.50
N LEU A 319 10.80 -13.29 5.87
CA LEU A 319 10.62 -12.59 4.60
C LEU A 319 10.09 -13.53 3.51
N ALA A 320 10.43 -14.82 3.59
CA ALA A 320 9.95 -15.84 2.64
C ALA A 320 8.43 -15.98 2.67
N GLU A 321 7.82 -16.04 3.85
CA GLU A 321 6.36 -16.15 4.01
C GLU A 321 5.65 -14.86 3.57
N ALA A 322 6.25 -13.71 3.88
CA ALA A 322 5.68 -12.40 3.59
C ALA A 322 5.46 -12.10 2.11
N VAL A 323 6.26 -12.73 1.24
CA VAL A 323 6.31 -12.41 -0.21
C VAL A 323 5.87 -13.57 -1.10
N GLU A 324 5.45 -14.69 -0.49
CA GLU A 324 5.02 -15.88 -1.22
C GLU A 324 3.71 -15.65 -1.96
N HIS A 325 2.74 -15.04 -1.28
CA HIS A 325 1.41 -14.75 -1.81
C HIS A 325 0.96 -13.35 -1.40
N LEU A 326 0.03 -12.77 -2.17
CA LEU A 326 -0.61 -11.52 -1.80
C LEU A 326 -1.70 -11.80 -0.75
N LYS A 327 -1.81 -10.91 0.23
CA LYS A 327 -2.94 -10.92 1.17
C LYS A 327 -4.17 -10.33 0.49
N THR A 328 -5.08 -11.20 0.05
CA THR A 328 -6.35 -10.80 -0.56
C THR A 328 -7.46 -10.68 0.48
N VAL A 329 -8.52 -9.93 0.16
CA VAL A 329 -9.72 -9.89 1.00
C VAL A 329 -10.40 -11.27 1.02
N PRO A 330 -10.65 -11.88 2.20
CA PRO A 330 -11.28 -13.19 2.29
C PRO A 330 -12.81 -13.10 2.11
N ALA A 331 -13.42 -14.21 1.69
CA ALA A 331 -14.84 -14.29 1.33
C ALA A 331 -15.78 -13.76 2.44
N GLU A 332 -15.49 -14.09 3.69
CA GLU A 332 -16.25 -13.68 4.88
C GLU A 332 -16.35 -12.16 5.06
N ARG A 333 -15.33 -11.40 4.66
CA ARG A 333 -15.33 -9.94 4.76
C ARG A 333 -16.31 -9.29 3.78
N TYR A 334 -16.68 -9.96 2.70
CA TYR A 334 -17.74 -9.48 1.82
C TYR A 334 -19.11 -9.67 2.44
N ILE A 335 -19.34 -10.79 3.13
CA ILE A 335 -20.60 -11.05 3.83
C ILE A 335 -20.83 -9.97 4.90
N GLU A 336 -19.77 -9.57 5.61
CA GLU A 336 -19.81 -8.44 6.53
C GLU A 336 -20.18 -7.13 5.82
N ALA A 337 -19.61 -6.85 4.65
CA ALA A 337 -19.94 -5.64 3.90
C ALA A 337 -21.39 -5.65 3.37
N GLU A 338 -21.91 -6.79 2.93
CA GLU A 338 -23.26 -6.92 2.37
C GLU A 338 -24.38 -6.49 3.34
N CYS A 339 -24.15 -6.52 4.66
CA CYS A 339 -25.17 -6.06 5.62
C CYS A 339 -25.40 -4.53 5.61
N VAL A 340 -24.49 -3.76 5.00
CA VAL A 340 -24.56 -2.29 4.94
C VAL A 340 -24.68 -1.73 3.51
N LEU A 341 -24.79 -2.58 2.47
CA LEU A 341 -24.98 -2.20 1.06
C LEU A 341 -26.46 -2.11 0.67
#